data_AF-A0A8T4MY19-F1
#
_entry.id   AF-A0A8T4MY19-F1
#
_cell.length_a   1.000
_cell.length_b   1.000
_cell.length_c   1.000
_cell.angle_alpha   90.00
_cell.angle_beta   90.00
_cell.angle_gamma   90.00
#
_symmetry.space_group_name_H-M   'P 1'
#
loop_
_entity.id
_entity.type
_entity.pdbx_description
1 polymer ?
#
loop_
_entity_poly.entity_id
_entity_poly.type
_entity_poly.pdbx_seq_one_letter_code
_entity_poly.pdbx_strand_id
1 'polypeptide(L)'
;MLSKGNLPLKKRVDLNPNEKRLWNTLVRIDSLDCLSNKIGFLIPGWNTEEVLYFDTEKIPELLLKEIEKGMNPNYRFFAPVNIGADKSEDLYIDIKNYKI
;
A
#
# COMPACT_ATOMS: atom_id res chain seq x y z
N MET A 1 7.40 -35.33 -13.66
CA MET A 1 7.39 -34.85 -12.26
C MET A 1 8.33 -33.65 -12.19
N LEU A 2 7.82 -32.43 -12.36
CA LEU A 2 8.65 -31.22 -12.33
C LEU A 2 8.56 -30.63 -10.93
N SER A 3 9.68 -30.66 -10.21
CA SER A 3 9.86 -30.07 -8.89
C SER A 3 9.60 -28.57 -8.95
N LYS A 4 8.64 -28.09 -8.17
CA LYS A 4 8.39 -26.66 -7.95
C LYS A 4 9.66 -26.03 -7.39
N GLY A 5 10.32 -25.19 -8.18
CA GLY A 5 11.41 -24.36 -7.71
C GLY A 5 10.86 -23.36 -6.70
N ASN A 6 11.14 -23.58 -5.41
CA ASN A 6 11.02 -22.55 -4.39
C ASN A 6 12.03 -21.45 -4.73
N LEU A 7 11.55 -20.38 -5.36
CA LEU A 7 12.31 -19.14 -5.45
C LEU A 7 12.55 -18.67 -4.00
N PRO A 8 13.81 -18.47 -3.58
CA PRO A 8 14.08 -17.96 -2.25
C PRO A 8 13.48 -16.56 -2.16
N LEU A 9 12.70 -16.32 -1.10
CA LEU A 9 12.34 -14.98 -0.65
C LEU A 9 13.62 -14.15 -0.64
N LYS A 10 13.77 -13.28 -1.63
CA LYS A 10 14.89 -12.34 -1.73
C LYS A 10 15.03 -11.72 -0.36
N LYS A 11 16.18 -11.99 0.28
CA LYS A 11 16.70 -11.40 1.51
C LYS A 11 15.97 -10.08 1.78
N ARG A 12 14.96 -10.11 2.65
CA ARG A 12 14.34 -8.89 3.18
C ARG A 12 15.53 -8.06 3.62
N VAL A 13 15.66 -6.84 3.10
CA VAL A 13 16.56 -5.85 3.71
C VAL A 13 16.32 -5.99 5.21
N ASP A 14 17.37 -6.16 6.01
CA ASP A 14 17.29 -6.33 7.46
C ASP A 14 16.70 -5.04 8.05
N LEU A 15 15.41 -4.82 7.83
CA LEU A 15 14.63 -3.71 8.33
C LEU A 15 14.49 -4.02 9.81
N ASN A 16 15.21 -3.28 10.62
CA ASN A 16 15.02 -3.31 12.05
C ASN A 16 13.53 -2.99 12.30
N PRO A 17 12.75 -3.85 12.97
CA PRO A 17 11.34 -3.57 13.24
C PRO A 17 11.15 -2.31 14.11
N ASN A 18 12.21 -1.82 14.76
CA ASN A 18 12.22 -0.54 15.47
C ASN A 18 12.57 0.68 14.58
N GLU A 19 13.08 0.48 13.35
CA GLU A 19 13.19 1.55 12.39
C GLU A 19 11.80 1.88 11.85
N LYS A 20 11.13 2.84 12.51
CA LYS A 20 9.94 3.55 11.99
C LYS A 20 10.27 4.43 10.78
N ARG A 21 11.27 4.05 9.99
CA ARG A 21 11.72 4.78 8.83
C ARG A 21 10.67 4.65 7.75
N LEU A 22 10.26 5.78 7.21
CA LEU A 22 9.36 5.81 6.08
C LEU A 22 10.14 5.55 4.80
N TRP A 23 9.67 4.56 4.05
CA TRP A 23 10.19 4.21 2.74
C TRP A 23 9.19 4.67 1.70
N ASN A 24 9.66 5.39 0.69
CA ASN A 24 8.80 5.72 -0.43
C ASN A 24 8.54 4.45 -1.24
N THR A 25 7.34 3.90 -1.12
CA THR A 25 6.96 2.60 -1.67
C THR A 25 5.73 2.72 -2.56
N LEU A 26 5.53 1.72 -3.41
CA LEU A 26 4.37 1.62 -4.28
C LEU A 26 3.12 1.30 -3.46
N VAL A 27 2.08 2.10 -3.63
CA VAL A 27 0.72 1.85 -3.15
C VAL A 27 -0.17 1.64 -4.38
N ARG A 28 -1.02 0.63 -4.32
CA ARG A 28 -1.97 0.29 -5.38
C ARG A 28 -3.38 0.39 -4.84
N ILE A 29 -4.28 0.93 -5.66
CA ILE A 29 -5.72 0.86 -5.38
C ILE A 29 -6.21 -0.50 -5.83
N ASP A 30 -6.72 -1.27 -4.87
CA ASP A 30 -7.26 -2.62 -5.11
C ASP A 30 -8.77 -2.57 -5.33
N SER A 31 -9.48 -1.84 -4.48
CA SER A 31 -10.94 -1.70 -4.53
C SER A 31 -11.39 -0.31 -4.14
N LEU A 32 -12.53 0.10 -4.71
CA LEU A 32 -13.19 1.36 -4.37
C LEU A 32 -14.62 1.00 -3.97
N ASP A 33 -14.94 1.15 -2.69
CA ASP A 33 -16.27 0.88 -2.18
C ASP A 33 -17.01 2.21 -2.01
N CYS A 34 -17.74 2.57 -3.07
CA CYS A 34 -18.55 3.78 -3.12
C CYS A 34 -19.71 3.78 -2.12
N LEU A 35 -20.14 2.60 -1.63
CA LEU A 35 -21.25 2.51 -0.68
C LEU A 35 -20.77 2.72 0.76
N SER A 36 -19.56 2.24 1.08
CA SER A 36 -18.98 2.40 2.42
C SER A 36 -18.06 3.62 2.57
N ASN A 37 -17.86 4.43 1.51
CA ASN A 37 -16.92 5.55 1.48
C ASN A 37 -15.49 5.13 1.88
N LYS A 38 -15.06 3.96 1.39
CA LYS A 38 -13.74 3.41 1.67
C LYS A 38 -12.97 3.07 0.40
N ILE A 39 -11.65 3.19 0.50
CA ILE A 39 -10.73 2.80 -0.57
C ILE A 39 -9.77 1.75 -0.02
N GLY A 40 -9.65 0.65 -0.75
CA GLY A 40 -8.74 -0.45 -0.47
C GLY A 40 -7.37 -0.19 -1.06
N PHE A 41 -6.35 -0.13 -0.21
CA PHE A 41 -4.95 0.04 -0.57
C PHE A 41 -4.20 -1.28 -0.40
N LEU A 42 -3.45 -1.66 -1.43
CA LEU A 42 -2.48 -2.75 -1.38
C LEU A 42 -1.07 -2.16 -1.39
N ILE A 43 -0.20 -2.62 -0.49
CA ILE A 43 1.19 -2.14 -0.35
C ILE A 43 2.15 -3.31 -0.58
N PRO A 44 2.52 -3.63 -1.84
CA PRO A 44 3.32 -4.81 -2.15
C PRO A 44 4.68 -4.86 -1.47
N GLY A 45 5.23 -3.69 -1.12
CA GLY A 45 6.49 -3.60 -0.36
C GLY A 45 6.39 -4.06 1.09
N TRP A 46 5.17 -4.20 1.62
CA TRP A 46 4.88 -4.67 2.98
C TRP A 46 4.19 -6.04 2.95
N ASN A 47 3.02 -6.13 2.31
CA ASN A 47 2.23 -7.35 2.17
C ASN A 47 1.56 -7.37 0.78
N THR A 48 1.66 -8.50 0.07
CA THR A 48 1.12 -8.66 -1.29
C THR A 48 -0.32 -9.13 -1.33
N GLU A 49 -0.90 -9.53 -0.19
CA GLU A 49 -2.23 -10.16 -0.11
C GLU A 49 -3.22 -9.36 0.74
N GLU A 50 -2.73 -8.53 1.67
CA GLU A 50 -3.58 -7.79 2.61
C GLU A 50 -3.97 -6.41 2.08
N VAL A 51 -5.27 -6.14 2.02
CA VAL A 51 -5.85 -4.86 1.60
C VAL A 51 -6.25 -4.04 2.82
N LEU A 52 -5.77 -2.80 2.87
CA LEU A 52 -6.04 -1.84 3.93
C LEU A 52 -7.13 -0.88 3.49
N TYR A 53 -8.19 -0.75 4.28
CA TYR A 53 -9.31 0.12 3.96
C TYR A 53 -9.20 1.46 4.67
N PHE A 54 -9.22 2.55 3.89
CA PHE A 54 -9.18 3.92 4.40
C PHE A 54 -10.47 4.66 4.06
N ASP A 55 -10.95 5.46 5.00
CA ASP A 55 -12.08 6.35 4.77
C ASP A 55 -11.69 7.42 3.74
N THR A 56 -12.54 7.67 2.74
CA THR A 56 -12.27 8.63 1.65
C THR A 56 -11.99 10.04 2.16
N GLU A 57 -12.58 10.43 3.31
CA GLU A 57 -12.36 11.71 3.98
C GLU A 57 -10.91 11.94 4.46
N LYS A 58 -10.13 10.86 4.65
CA LYS A 58 -8.72 10.93 5.06
C LYS A 58 -7.77 11.02 3.86
N ILE A 59 -8.29 10.84 2.65
CA ILE A 59 -7.52 10.88 1.41
C ILE A 59 -7.49 12.33 0.89
N PRO A 60 -6.31 12.88 0.52
CA PRO A 60 -6.23 14.20 -0.07
C PRO A 60 -7.14 14.32 -1.30
N GLU A 61 -7.91 15.41 -1.40
CA GLU A 61 -8.92 15.61 -2.45
C GLU A 61 -8.34 15.45 -3.87
N LEU A 62 -7.11 15.93 -4.11
CA LEU A 62 -6.45 15.78 -5.40
C LEU A 62 -6.16 14.30 -5.71
N LEU A 63 -5.65 13.54 -4.75
CA LEU A 63 -5.40 12.11 -4.93
C LEU A 63 -6.72 11.36 -5.14
N LEU A 64 -7.76 11.68 -4.35
CA LEU A 64 -9.08 11.10 -4.49
C LEU A 64 -9.64 11.33 -5.90
N LYS A 65 -9.57 12.58 -6.41
CA LYS A 65 -9.98 12.90 -7.79
C LYS A 65 -9.19 12.13 -8.84
N GLU A 66 -7.89 11.92 -8.66
CA GLU A 66 -7.09 11.14 -9.60
C GLU A 66 -7.45 9.65 -9.56
N ILE A 67 -7.72 9.11 -8.38
CA ILE A 67 -8.23 7.73 -8.21
C ILE A 67 -9.61 7.59 -8.87
N GLU A 68 -10.51 8.55 -8.67
CA GLU A 68 -11.85 8.58 -9.27
C GLU A 68 -11.82 8.78 -10.78
N LYS A 69 -10.95 9.65 -11.31
CA LYS A 69 -10.76 9.79 -12.76
C LYS A 69 -10.20 8.51 -13.37
N GLY A 70 -9.27 7.90 -12.65
CA GLY A 70 -8.62 6.67 -13.04
C GLY A 70 -9.32 5.45 -12.46
N MET A 71 -10.66 5.29 -12.63
CA MET A 71 -11.51 4.13 -12.22
C MET A 71 -11.06 2.77 -12.79
N ASN A 72 -9.76 2.55 -12.89
CA ASN A 72 -9.11 1.33 -13.21
C ASN A 72 -8.65 0.72 -11.88
N PRO A 73 -9.12 -0.50 -11.52
CA PRO A 73 -8.57 -1.27 -10.42
C PRO A 73 -7.12 -1.62 -10.77
N ASN A 74 -6.21 -0.67 -10.53
CA ASN A 74 -4.79 -0.68 -10.86
C ASN A 74 -4.11 0.69 -10.70
N TYR A 75 -4.82 1.77 -10.33
CA TYR A 75 -4.19 3.06 -10.05
C TYR A 75 -3.06 2.87 -9.03
N ARG A 76 -1.90 3.47 -9.30
CA ARG A 76 -0.70 3.34 -8.46
C ARG A 76 -0.12 4.70 -8.21
N PHE A 77 0.41 4.86 -7.01
CA PHE A 77 1.17 6.03 -6.61
C PHE A 77 2.24 5.58 -5.63
N PHE A 78 3.21 6.44 -5.36
CA PHE A 78 4.20 6.23 -4.32
C PHE A 78 3.83 7.05 -3.09
N ALA A 79 3.98 6.46 -1.92
CA ALA A 79 3.84 7.17 -0.65
C ALA A 79 4.91 6.71 0.36
N PRO A 80 5.32 7.57 1.29
CA PRO A 80 6.14 7.15 2.42
C PRO A 80 5.35 6.20 3.34
N VAL A 81 5.84 4.97 3.52
CA VAL A 81 5.24 3.93 4.37
C VAL A 81 6.31 3.26 5.22
N ASN A 82 6.02 2.98 6.49
CA ASN A 82 6.89 2.19 7.37
C ASN A 82 6.72 0.68 7.10
N ILE A 83 7.16 0.21 5.93
CA ILE A 83 7.02 -1.19 5.49
C ILE A 83 7.71 -2.25 6.38
N GLY A 84 8.40 -1.83 7.45
CA GLY A 84 8.94 -2.72 8.49
C GLY A 84 7.94 -3.07 9.60
N ALA A 85 6.70 -2.57 9.55
CA ALA A 85 5.66 -2.89 10.53
C ALA A 85 5.29 -4.39 10.50
N ASP A 86 5.15 -5.02 11.66
CA ASP A 86 4.78 -6.44 11.75
C ASP A 86 3.27 -6.67 11.55
N LYS A 87 2.44 -5.69 11.90
CA LYS A 87 0.98 -5.74 11.84
C LYS A 87 0.43 -4.55 11.07
N SER A 88 -0.74 -4.70 10.46
CA SER A 88 -1.43 -3.62 9.75
C SER A 88 -1.78 -2.44 10.65
N GLU A 89 -2.09 -2.69 11.92
CA GLU A 89 -2.36 -1.67 12.94
C GLU A 89 -1.16 -0.74 13.20
N ASP A 90 0.06 -1.24 12.97
CA ASP A 90 1.30 -0.49 13.16
C ASP A 90 1.76 0.22 11.87
N LEU A 91 1.03 0.05 10.76
CA LEU A 91 1.33 0.76 9.52
C LEU A 91 0.95 2.23 9.61
N TYR A 92 1.88 3.03 9.14
CA TYR A 92 1.78 4.45 8.95
C TYR A 92 2.07 4.77 7.48
N ILE A 93 1.09 5.37 6.82
CA ILE A 93 1.16 5.83 5.44
C ILE A 93 1.04 7.34 5.45
N ASP A 94 2.06 8.04 4.96
CA ASP A 94 2.01 9.48 4.78
C ASP A 94 1.40 9.84 3.41
N ILE A 95 0.07 9.71 3.34
CA ILE A 95 -0.69 9.94 2.10
C ILE A 95 -0.59 11.42 1.66
N LYS A 96 -0.26 12.36 2.57
CA LYS A 96 -0.11 13.78 2.22
C LYS A 96 1.13 14.03 1.35
N ASN A 97 2.15 13.20 1.47
CA ASN A 97 3.40 13.30 0.71
C ASN A 97 3.46 12.29 -0.46
N TYR A 98 2.31 11.97 -1.04
CA TYR A 98 2.22 11.06 -2.18
C TYR A 98 2.86 11.64 -3.46
N LYS A 99 3.22 10.75 -4.38
CA LYS A 99 3.76 11.05 -5.71
C LYS A 99 3.12 10.13 -6.74
N ILE A 100 2.73 10.67 -7.88
CA ILE A 100 2.16 9.91 -9.00
C ILE A 100 3.29 9.41 -9.91
#